data_AF-A0A7J9HQY1-F1
#
_entry.id   AF-A0A7J9HQY1-F1
#
_cell.length_a   1.000
_cell.length_b   1.000
_cell.length_c   1.000
_cell.angle_alpha   90.00
_cell.angle_beta   90.00
_cell.angle_gamma   90.00
#
_symmetry.space_group_name_H-M   'P 1'
#
loop_
_entity.id
_entity.type
_entity.pdbx_description
1 polymer ?
#
loop_
_entity_poly.entity_id
_entity_poly.type
_entity_poly.pdbx_seq_one_letter_code
_entity_poly.pdbx_strand_id
1 'polypeptide(L)'
;MLADPESAIDVACGKNGAVGGIGPGKGYVDVSTVDVATSKLINEHIKARGALFLEAPVSGSKKPAEDGQLIFLTAGDRSLYELVSPLLDILGKSRFYLGEVGNGAAMKLVVNMIMGSMMASFSEGILLSKKVGLDPSVLVEVVSQGAISAPMYSLKGPSMVKSQYPTAFPLKHQQKDLRLALGLAESVSQSTPIAAAANELYKVAKSYGLSDEDFSAVIEALKAKSQDTA
;
A
#
# COMPACT_ATOMS: atom_id res chain seq x y z
N MET A 1 6.51 1.91 -11.14
CA MET A 1 6.31 1.07 -9.95
C MET A 1 5.91 -0.32 -10.40
N LEU A 2 6.38 -1.36 -9.71
CA LEU A 2 6.07 -2.75 -9.99
C LEU A 2 5.11 -3.31 -8.92
N ALA A 3 4.43 -4.41 -9.25
CA ALA A 3 3.29 -4.91 -8.49
C ALA A 3 3.66 -5.45 -7.08
N ASP A 4 4.79 -6.14 -6.99
CA ASP A 4 5.22 -6.91 -5.84
C ASP A 4 6.77 -7.08 -5.81
N PRO A 5 7.31 -7.59 -4.68
CA PRO A 5 8.74 -7.85 -4.55
C PRO A 5 9.35 -8.73 -5.66
N GLU A 6 8.64 -9.77 -6.09
CA GLU A 6 9.13 -10.70 -7.12
C GLU A 6 9.33 -9.97 -8.45
N SER A 7 8.34 -9.18 -8.86
CA SER A 7 8.42 -8.34 -10.06
C SER A 7 9.56 -7.31 -9.96
N ALA A 8 9.74 -6.71 -8.78
CA ALA A 8 10.80 -5.72 -8.55
C ALA A 8 12.20 -6.34 -8.68
N ILE A 9 12.39 -7.53 -8.11
CA ILE A 9 13.65 -8.28 -8.21
C ILE A 9 13.91 -8.71 -9.65
N ASP A 10 12.92 -9.23 -10.38
CA ASP A 10 13.12 -9.68 -11.77
C ASP A 10 13.54 -8.51 -12.68
N VAL A 11 12.85 -7.38 -12.60
CA VAL A 11 13.18 -6.20 -13.41
C VAL A 11 14.52 -5.58 -13.02
N ALA A 12 14.89 -5.60 -11.74
CA ALA A 12 16.18 -5.05 -11.30
C ALA A 12 17.34 -6.01 -11.58
N CYS A 13 17.22 -7.26 -11.14
CA CYS A 13 18.32 -8.22 -10.98
C CYS A 13 18.18 -9.47 -11.85
N GLY A 14 17.05 -9.67 -12.55
CA GLY A 14 16.82 -10.82 -13.44
C GLY A 14 17.78 -10.86 -14.62
N LYS A 15 17.68 -11.93 -15.43
CA LYS A 15 18.61 -12.21 -16.56
C LYS A 15 18.76 -11.02 -17.52
N ASN A 16 17.68 -10.28 -17.75
CA ASN A 16 17.64 -9.08 -18.60
C ASN A 16 17.31 -7.82 -17.78
N GLY A 17 17.58 -7.84 -16.48
CA GLY A 17 17.24 -6.76 -15.56
C GLY A 17 18.18 -5.55 -15.66
N ALA A 18 17.82 -4.46 -14.98
CA ALA A 18 18.55 -3.20 -14.96
C ALA A 18 20.04 -3.35 -14.61
N VAL A 19 20.39 -4.29 -13.73
CA VAL A 19 21.77 -4.61 -13.33
C VAL A 19 22.67 -4.98 -14.52
N GLY A 20 22.11 -5.53 -15.60
CA GLY A 20 22.86 -5.87 -16.81
C GLY A 20 23.27 -4.67 -17.67
N GLY A 21 22.60 -3.52 -17.51
CA GLY A 21 22.82 -2.31 -18.33
C GLY A 21 23.18 -1.05 -17.54
N ILE A 22 23.18 -1.09 -16.20
CA ILE A 22 23.51 0.05 -15.35
C ILE A 22 25.00 0.08 -14.99
N GLY A 23 25.52 1.27 -14.65
CA GLY A 23 26.92 1.48 -14.29
C GLY A 23 27.19 2.87 -13.69
N PRO A 24 28.46 3.29 -13.58
CA PRO A 24 28.83 4.60 -13.06
C PRO A 24 28.10 5.76 -13.74
N GLY A 25 27.63 6.73 -12.95
CA GLY A 25 26.87 7.89 -13.44
C GLY A 25 25.39 7.62 -13.72
N LYS A 26 24.90 6.41 -13.47
CA LYS A 26 23.47 6.07 -13.53
C LYS A 26 22.87 5.93 -12.13
N GLY A 27 21.58 6.21 -12.02
CA GLY A 27 20.79 6.00 -10.82
C GLY A 27 19.56 5.13 -11.09
N TYR A 28 19.22 4.25 -10.16
CA TYR A 28 18.00 3.46 -10.16
C TYR A 28 17.10 3.92 -9.00
N VAL A 29 15.90 4.38 -9.32
CA VAL A 29 14.91 4.83 -8.34
C VAL A 29 13.76 3.83 -8.31
N ASP A 30 13.66 3.04 -7.25
CA ASP A 30 12.56 2.08 -7.09
C ASP A 30 11.39 2.69 -6.30
N VAL A 31 10.29 2.93 -6.99
CA VAL A 31 9.04 3.47 -6.41
C VAL A 31 8.02 2.36 -6.06
N SER A 32 8.42 1.09 -6.14
CA SER A 32 7.58 -0.06 -5.84
C SER A 32 7.38 -0.22 -4.33
N THR A 33 6.23 -0.76 -3.92
CA THR A 33 6.02 -1.14 -2.51
C THR A 33 6.52 -2.57 -2.31
N VAL A 34 7.66 -2.69 -1.66
CA VAL A 34 8.37 -3.94 -1.34
C VAL A 34 8.73 -4.01 0.14
N ASP A 35 9.23 -5.15 0.60
CA ASP A 35 9.82 -5.27 1.94
C ASP A 35 11.27 -4.77 2.01
N VAL A 36 11.74 -4.61 3.25
CA VAL A 36 13.09 -4.12 3.57
C VAL A 36 14.18 -4.99 2.95
N ALA A 37 14.03 -6.31 2.98
CA ALA A 37 15.05 -7.22 2.48
C ALA A 37 15.16 -7.14 0.95
N THR A 38 14.01 -7.08 0.26
CA THR A 38 13.96 -6.88 -1.19
C THR A 38 14.65 -5.59 -1.62
N SER A 39 14.35 -4.45 -0.97
CA SER A 39 14.98 -3.18 -1.31
C SER A 39 16.49 -3.19 -1.08
N LYS A 40 16.94 -3.78 0.05
CA LYS A 40 18.37 -3.95 0.35
C LYS A 40 19.08 -4.84 -0.68
N LEU A 41 18.45 -5.93 -1.11
CA LEU A 41 18.97 -6.82 -2.16
C LEU A 41 19.15 -6.05 -3.47
N ILE A 42 18.13 -5.33 -3.92
CA ILE A 42 18.22 -4.54 -5.16
C ILE A 42 19.33 -3.49 -5.05
N ASN A 43 19.39 -2.77 -3.92
CA ASN A 43 20.45 -1.82 -3.65
C ASN A 43 21.86 -2.42 -3.77
N GLU A 44 22.10 -3.59 -3.16
CA GLU A 44 23.39 -4.28 -3.23
C GLU A 44 23.78 -4.59 -4.68
N HIS A 45 22.86 -5.17 -5.46
CA HIS A 45 23.11 -5.51 -6.86
C HIS A 45 23.35 -4.27 -7.75
N ILE A 46 22.60 -3.19 -7.54
CA ILE A 46 22.78 -1.93 -8.27
C ILE A 46 24.12 -1.29 -7.93
N LYS A 47 24.48 -1.20 -6.64
CA LYS A 47 25.75 -0.61 -6.19
C LYS A 47 26.96 -1.43 -6.60
N ALA A 48 26.83 -2.75 -6.70
CA ALA A 48 27.89 -3.62 -7.23
C ALA A 48 28.27 -3.30 -8.69
N ARG A 49 27.41 -2.59 -9.44
CA ARG A 49 27.70 -2.08 -10.78
C ARG A 49 28.30 -0.67 -10.79
N GLY A 50 28.51 -0.06 -9.63
CA GLY A 50 28.97 1.33 -9.49
C GLY A 50 27.87 2.37 -9.73
N ALA A 51 26.60 1.95 -9.81
CA ALA A 51 25.46 2.83 -9.94
C ALA A 51 24.89 3.25 -8.57
N LEU A 52 24.06 4.29 -8.57
CA LEU A 52 23.38 4.78 -7.37
C LEU A 52 21.98 4.17 -7.23
N PHE A 53 21.52 3.98 -6.00
CA PHE A 53 20.19 3.44 -5.71
C PHE A 53 19.43 4.32 -4.72
N LEU A 54 18.15 4.51 -4.99
CA LEU A 54 17.21 5.19 -4.12
C LEU A 54 15.90 4.39 -4.09
N GLU A 55 15.43 4.00 -2.91
CA GLU A 55 14.04 3.60 -2.76
C GLU A 55 13.18 4.85 -2.56
N ALA A 56 12.01 4.87 -3.18
CA ALA A 56 11.06 5.97 -3.11
C ALA A 56 9.61 5.50 -3.20
N PRO A 57 9.17 4.51 -2.39
CA PRO A 57 7.76 4.08 -2.37
C PRO A 57 6.84 5.27 -2.09
N VAL A 58 5.62 5.20 -2.64
CA VAL A 58 4.68 6.32 -2.62
C VAL A 58 3.43 6.04 -1.78
N SER A 59 2.92 7.07 -1.11
CA SER A 59 1.56 7.12 -0.58
C SER A 59 0.68 8.00 -1.48
N GLY A 60 -0.52 7.50 -1.77
CA GLY A 60 -1.41 8.03 -2.81
C GLY A 60 -1.82 6.93 -3.78
N SER A 61 -3.11 6.88 -4.10
CA SER A 61 -3.69 5.93 -5.06
C SER A 61 -3.68 6.53 -6.47
N LYS A 62 -4.47 5.97 -7.40
CA LYS A 62 -4.54 6.38 -8.80
C LYS A 62 -4.77 7.89 -9.00
N LYS A 63 -5.78 8.46 -8.35
CA LYS A 63 -6.11 9.88 -8.51
C LYS A 63 -4.98 10.82 -8.04
N PRO A 64 -4.41 10.65 -6.82
CA PRO A 64 -3.19 11.39 -6.46
C PRO A 64 -2.00 11.20 -7.40
N ALA A 65 -1.84 10.05 -8.05
CA ALA A 65 -0.79 9.85 -9.06
C ALA A 65 -1.04 10.67 -10.33
N GLU A 66 -2.27 10.66 -10.85
CA GLU A 66 -2.68 11.45 -12.02
C GLU A 66 -2.52 12.96 -11.79
N ASP A 67 -2.76 13.41 -10.55
CA ASP A 67 -2.74 14.83 -10.19
C ASP A 67 -1.37 15.34 -9.71
N GLY A 68 -0.32 14.50 -9.71
CA GLY A 68 0.99 14.88 -9.18
C GLY A 68 0.98 15.16 -7.66
N GLN A 69 0.14 14.44 -6.91
CA GLN A 69 -0.12 14.64 -5.47
C GLN A 69 0.37 13.48 -4.59
N LEU A 70 1.27 12.63 -5.12
CA LEU A 70 1.91 11.57 -4.35
C LEU A 70 2.76 12.11 -3.19
N ILE A 71 2.95 11.26 -2.19
CA ILE A 71 3.89 11.48 -1.09
C ILE A 71 5.00 10.44 -1.23
N PHE A 72 6.23 10.88 -1.49
CA PHE A 72 7.38 9.97 -1.61
C PHE A 72 8.03 9.71 -0.24
N LEU A 73 8.28 8.43 0.05
CA LEU A 73 8.96 7.96 1.26
C LEU A 73 10.35 7.48 0.86
N THR A 74 11.28 8.42 0.69
CA THR A 74 12.58 8.15 0.07
C THR A 74 13.63 7.71 1.08
N ALA A 75 14.52 6.79 0.69
CA ALA A 75 15.71 6.44 1.46
C ALA A 75 16.80 5.86 0.54
N GLY A 76 18.07 5.96 0.93
CA GLY A 76 19.20 5.44 0.18
C GLY A 76 20.25 6.48 -0.15
N ASP A 77 20.65 6.59 -1.42
CA ASP A 77 21.73 7.51 -1.81
C ASP A 77 21.27 8.98 -1.78
N ARG A 78 21.94 9.77 -0.93
CA ARG A 78 21.61 11.20 -0.75
C ARG A 78 21.85 12.02 -2.00
N SER A 79 22.89 11.73 -2.76
CA SER A 79 23.22 12.47 -3.97
C SER A 79 22.23 12.19 -5.09
N LEU A 80 21.79 10.92 -5.22
CA LEU A 80 20.73 10.55 -6.15
C LEU A 80 19.40 11.17 -5.75
N TYR A 81 19.05 11.17 -4.44
CA TYR A 81 17.87 11.85 -3.93
C TYR A 81 17.84 13.33 -4.36
N GLU A 82 18.93 14.07 -4.14
CA GLU A 82 19.03 15.48 -4.53
C GLU A 82 18.95 15.67 -6.05
N LEU A 83 19.56 14.77 -6.83
CA LEU A 83 19.51 14.81 -8.29
C LEU A 83 18.10 14.59 -8.85
N VAL A 84 17.36 13.61 -8.33
CA VAL A 84 16.02 13.25 -8.86
C VAL A 84 14.89 14.05 -8.19
N SER A 85 15.20 14.81 -7.15
CA SER A 85 14.27 15.64 -6.39
C SER A 85 13.31 16.47 -7.27
N PRO A 86 13.79 17.22 -8.29
CA PRO A 86 12.89 18.01 -9.14
C PRO A 86 11.91 17.15 -9.96
N LEU A 87 12.30 15.91 -10.28
CA LEU A 87 11.44 14.96 -11.01
C LEU A 87 10.37 14.38 -10.08
N LEU A 88 10.74 14.09 -8.83
CA LEU A 88 9.78 13.63 -7.81
C LEU A 88 8.76 14.72 -7.46
N ASP A 89 9.18 15.99 -7.44
CA ASP A 89 8.32 17.14 -7.17
C ASP A 89 7.28 17.40 -8.29
N ILE A 90 7.47 16.85 -9.50
CA ILE A 90 6.45 16.85 -10.56
C ILE A 90 5.38 15.79 -10.29
N LEU A 91 5.79 14.64 -9.74
CA LEU A 91 4.93 13.48 -9.51
C LEU A 91 4.21 13.52 -8.16
N GLY A 92 4.67 14.36 -7.24
CA GLY A 92 4.19 14.39 -5.87
C GLY A 92 4.17 15.77 -5.25
N LYS A 93 3.34 15.91 -4.23
CA LYS A 93 3.21 17.15 -3.45
C LYS A 93 4.20 17.22 -2.28
N SER A 94 4.77 16.09 -1.88
CA SER A 94 5.75 16.04 -0.81
C SER A 94 6.65 14.81 -0.89
N ARG A 95 7.82 14.91 -0.25
CA ARG A 95 8.80 13.85 -0.14
C ARG A 95 9.51 13.92 1.19
N PHE A 96 9.78 12.76 1.78
CA PHE A 96 10.52 12.60 3.02
C PHE A 96 11.80 11.83 2.73
N TYR A 97 12.93 12.30 3.26
CA TYR A 97 14.19 11.56 3.22
C TYR A 97 14.40 10.85 4.56
N LEU A 98 14.31 9.54 4.53
CA LEU A 98 14.22 8.66 5.70
C LEU A 98 15.56 7.98 6.02
N GLY A 99 16.65 8.45 5.42
CA GLY A 99 17.99 7.94 5.70
C GLY A 99 18.36 6.73 4.85
N GLU A 100 18.70 5.62 5.49
CA GLU A 100 19.27 4.44 4.83
C GLU A 100 18.23 3.56 4.12
N VAL A 101 18.68 2.80 3.12
CA VAL A 101 17.84 1.85 2.37
C VAL A 101 17.15 0.88 3.32
N GLY A 102 15.84 0.73 3.14
CA GLY A 102 14.94 -0.06 3.97
C GLY A 102 13.99 0.82 4.79
N ASN A 103 14.38 2.05 5.13
CA ASN A 103 13.54 2.93 5.95
C ASN A 103 12.31 3.43 5.21
N GLY A 104 12.41 3.70 3.90
CA GLY A 104 11.29 4.04 3.04
C GLY A 104 10.33 2.87 2.86
N ALA A 105 10.86 1.67 2.58
CA ALA A 105 10.06 0.45 2.52
C ALA A 105 9.32 0.19 3.85
N ALA A 106 10.04 0.24 4.99
CA ALA A 106 9.45 0.04 6.31
C ALA A 106 8.35 1.06 6.62
N MET A 107 8.60 2.36 6.40
CA MET A 107 7.60 3.41 6.60
C MET A 107 6.36 3.17 5.74
N LYS A 108 6.53 2.79 4.47
CA LYS A 108 5.42 2.50 3.57
C LYS A 108 4.57 1.33 4.07
N LEU A 109 5.20 0.26 4.54
CA LEU A 109 4.50 -0.90 5.09
C LEU A 109 3.72 -0.55 6.35
N VAL A 110 4.29 0.26 7.25
CA VAL A 110 3.59 0.76 8.46
C VAL A 110 2.36 1.57 8.06
N VAL A 111 2.48 2.50 7.11
CA VAL A 111 1.35 3.31 6.63
C VAL A 111 0.25 2.44 6.01
N ASN A 112 0.61 1.49 5.15
CA ASN A 112 -0.37 0.62 4.50
C ASN A 112 -0.98 -0.43 5.45
N MET A 113 -0.27 -0.82 6.51
CA MET A 113 -0.81 -1.65 7.60
C MET A 113 -1.93 -0.92 8.34
N ILE A 114 -1.68 0.35 8.71
CA ILE A 114 -2.68 1.22 9.36
C ILE A 114 -3.88 1.38 8.43
N MET A 115 -3.66 1.71 7.15
CA MET A 115 -4.72 1.90 6.15
C MET A 115 -5.59 0.64 5.98
N GLY A 116 -4.97 -0.53 5.83
CA GLY A 116 -5.68 -1.80 5.68
C GLY A 116 -6.53 -2.15 6.90
N SER A 117 -5.99 -1.90 8.10
CA SER A 117 -6.69 -2.11 9.38
C SER A 117 -7.86 -1.14 9.56
N MET A 118 -7.66 0.14 9.26
CA MET A 118 -8.71 1.17 9.30
C MET A 118 -9.88 0.82 8.38
N MET A 119 -9.60 0.35 7.16
CA MET A 119 -10.66 -0.05 6.22
C MET A 119 -11.45 -1.27 6.70
N ALA A 120 -10.79 -2.24 7.33
CA ALA A 120 -11.45 -3.39 7.94
C ALA A 120 -12.40 -2.96 9.08
N SER A 121 -11.91 -2.14 10.02
CA SER A 121 -12.74 -1.62 11.13
C SER A 121 -13.89 -0.73 10.63
N PHE A 122 -13.66 0.07 9.60
CA PHE A 122 -14.72 0.87 8.98
C PHE A 122 -15.81 0.00 8.33
N SER A 123 -15.40 -1.10 7.71
CA SER A 123 -16.31 -2.09 7.12
C SER A 123 -17.20 -2.75 8.18
N GLU A 124 -16.63 -3.12 9.34
CA GLU A 124 -17.41 -3.62 10.49
C GLU A 124 -18.43 -2.59 10.96
N GLY A 125 -18.04 -1.32 11.08
CA GLY A 125 -18.93 -0.22 11.45
C GLY A 125 -20.10 -0.03 10.49
N ILE A 126 -19.86 -0.08 9.18
CA ILE A 126 -20.91 0.00 8.14
C ILE A 126 -21.90 -1.16 8.27
N LEU A 127 -21.41 -2.39 8.48
CA LEU A 127 -22.28 -3.55 8.59
C LEU A 127 -23.06 -3.56 9.91
N LEU A 128 -22.43 -3.17 11.01
CA LEU A 128 -23.06 -3.08 12.32
C LEU A 128 -24.15 -2.00 12.32
N SER A 129 -23.88 -0.81 11.76
CA SER A 129 -24.89 0.27 11.68
C SER A 129 -26.14 -0.19 10.95
N LYS A 130 -25.98 -0.88 9.81
CA LYS A 130 -27.10 -1.50 9.09
C LYS A 130 -27.84 -2.53 9.96
N LYS A 131 -27.11 -3.37 10.69
CA LYS A 131 -27.70 -4.43 11.53
C LYS A 131 -28.52 -3.89 12.70
N VAL A 132 -28.13 -2.74 13.25
CA VAL A 132 -28.88 -2.06 14.33
C VAL A 132 -29.95 -1.08 13.81
N GLY A 133 -30.22 -1.06 12.49
CA GLY A 133 -31.30 -0.28 11.89
C GLY A 133 -30.95 1.18 11.57
N LEU A 134 -29.66 1.55 11.58
CA LEU A 134 -29.20 2.86 11.14
C LEU A 134 -28.96 2.88 9.62
N ASP A 135 -29.08 4.06 9.00
CA ASP A 135 -28.64 4.26 7.62
C ASP A 135 -27.09 4.33 7.58
N PRO A 136 -26.41 3.41 6.87
CA PRO A 136 -24.96 3.45 6.73
C PRO A 136 -24.44 4.72 6.07
N SER A 137 -25.24 5.40 5.25
CA SER A 137 -24.88 6.68 4.63
C SER A 137 -24.72 7.77 5.69
N VAL A 138 -25.60 7.77 6.70
CA VAL A 138 -25.50 8.69 7.85
C VAL A 138 -24.29 8.37 8.71
N LEU A 139 -23.91 7.08 8.87
CA LEU A 139 -22.65 6.73 9.52
C LEU A 139 -21.44 7.37 8.82
N VAL A 140 -21.37 7.29 7.49
CA VAL A 140 -20.28 7.90 6.71
C VAL A 140 -20.21 9.41 6.99
N GLU A 141 -21.37 10.09 7.01
CA GLU A 141 -21.46 11.51 7.33
C GLU A 141 -20.96 11.82 8.75
N VAL A 142 -21.45 11.08 9.76
CA VAL A 142 -21.04 11.25 11.17
C VAL A 142 -19.53 11.07 11.33
N VAL A 143 -18.95 10.02 10.73
CA VAL A 143 -17.49 9.77 10.76
C VAL A 143 -16.72 10.92 10.10
N SER A 144 -17.22 11.47 9.00
CA SER A 144 -16.55 12.54 8.27
C SER A 144 -16.46 13.88 9.01
N GLN A 145 -17.35 14.11 9.98
CA GLN A 145 -17.38 15.33 10.81
C GLN A 145 -16.66 15.17 12.15
N GLY A 146 -16.38 13.92 12.57
CA GLY A 146 -15.80 13.61 13.86
C GLY A 146 -14.26 13.61 13.89
N ALA A 147 -13.70 13.33 15.07
CA ALA A 147 -12.26 13.26 15.31
C ALA A 147 -11.54 12.15 14.51
N ILE A 148 -12.27 11.16 14.00
CA ILE A 148 -11.75 10.04 13.21
C ILE A 148 -11.92 10.26 11.70
N SER A 149 -12.26 11.48 11.28
CA SER A 149 -12.39 11.83 9.87
C SER A 149 -11.10 11.54 9.11
N ALA A 150 -11.24 10.82 8.00
CA ALA A 150 -10.15 10.53 7.08
C ALA A 150 -10.71 10.61 5.65
N PRO A 151 -10.00 11.24 4.69
CA PRO A 151 -10.47 11.34 3.30
C PRO A 151 -10.84 9.99 2.68
N MET A 152 -10.15 8.91 3.09
CA MET A 152 -10.42 7.54 2.67
C MET A 152 -11.88 7.12 2.94
N TYR A 153 -12.42 7.43 4.13
CA TYR A 153 -13.77 7.04 4.51
C TYR A 153 -14.82 7.77 3.69
N SER A 154 -14.68 9.08 3.50
CA SER A 154 -15.61 9.86 2.68
C SER A 154 -15.54 9.49 1.19
N LEU A 155 -14.36 9.11 0.69
CA LEU A 155 -14.19 8.70 -0.70
C LEU A 155 -14.74 7.30 -0.99
N LYS A 156 -14.57 6.35 -0.07
CA LYS A 156 -14.91 4.92 -0.31
C LYS A 156 -16.25 4.51 0.30
N GLY A 157 -16.64 5.12 1.41
CA GLY A 157 -17.87 4.83 2.13
C GLY A 157 -19.12 4.79 1.24
N PRO A 158 -19.41 5.81 0.42
CA PRO A 158 -20.59 5.82 -0.45
C PRO A 158 -20.65 4.62 -1.41
N SER A 159 -19.51 4.21 -1.97
CA SER A 159 -19.41 3.06 -2.88
C SER A 159 -19.53 1.74 -2.11
N MET A 160 -18.94 1.64 -0.92
CA MET A 160 -19.07 0.48 -0.03
C MET A 160 -20.51 0.23 0.38
N VAL A 161 -21.27 1.28 0.74
CA VAL A 161 -22.69 1.19 1.09
C VAL A 161 -23.52 0.65 -0.08
N LYS A 162 -23.15 1.00 -1.31
CA LYS A 162 -23.78 0.53 -2.55
C LYS A 162 -23.22 -0.82 -3.06
N SER A 163 -22.26 -1.41 -2.36
CA SER A 163 -21.53 -2.62 -2.81
C SER A 163 -20.93 -2.46 -4.21
N GLN A 164 -20.29 -1.32 -4.47
CA GLN A 164 -19.58 -1.00 -5.71
C GLN A 164 -18.12 -0.70 -5.37
N TYR A 165 -17.18 -1.31 -6.10
CA TYR A 165 -15.76 -1.29 -5.74
C TYR A 165 -14.83 -0.84 -6.87
N PRO A 166 -15.08 0.31 -7.54
CA PRO A 166 -14.25 0.77 -8.64
C PRO A 166 -12.78 0.86 -8.22
N THR A 167 -11.94 0.07 -8.87
CA THR A 167 -10.57 -0.17 -8.42
C THR A 167 -9.69 1.07 -8.52
N ALA A 168 -9.33 1.62 -7.36
CA ALA A 168 -8.27 2.63 -7.24
C ALA A 168 -6.99 2.01 -6.66
N PHE A 169 -7.14 1.12 -5.68
CA PHE A 169 -6.04 0.30 -5.16
C PHE A 169 -6.50 -1.16 -5.04
N PRO A 170 -5.97 -2.07 -5.87
CA PRO A 170 -6.42 -3.47 -5.90
C PRO A 170 -6.30 -4.15 -4.54
N LEU A 171 -7.34 -4.91 -4.18
CA LEU A 171 -7.42 -5.66 -2.93
C LEU A 171 -6.25 -6.62 -2.76
N LYS A 172 -5.83 -7.29 -3.84
CA LYS A 172 -4.64 -8.18 -3.83
C LYS A 172 -3.36 -7.46 -3.41
N HIS A 173 -3.20 -6.18 -3.76
CA HIS A 173 -2.01 -5.41 -3.39
C HIS A 173 -2.09 -4.94 -1.94
N GLN A 174 -3.25 -4.50 -1.45
CA GLN A 174 -3.43 -4.22 -0.02
C GLN A 174 -3.18 -5.46 0.85
N GLN A 175 -3.67 -6.62 0.43
CA GLN A 175 -3.41 -7.88 1.14
C GLN A 175 -1.92 -8.23 1.16
N LYS A 176 -1.24 -8.06 0.01
CA LYS A 176 0.21 -8.25 -0.11
C LYS A 176 0.96 -7.30 0.83
N ASP A 177 0.56 -6.03 0.93
CA ASP A 177 1.20 -5.07 1.83
C ASP A 177 0.99 -5.40 3.32
N LEU A 178 -0.20 -5.88 3.70
CA LEU A 178 -0.45 -6.38 5.06
C LEU A 178 0.44 -7.59 5.38
N ARG A 179 0.58 -8.54 4.44
CA ARG A 179 1.49 -9.68 4.61
C ARG A 179 2.94 -9.23 4.80
N LEU A 180 3.41 -8.26 4.01
CA LEU A 180 4.77 -7.71 4.16
C LEU A 180 4.94 -6.98 5.49
N ALA A 181 3.94 -6.21 5.93
CA ALA A 181 3.96 -5.52 7.22
C ALA A 181 3.99 -6.50 8.41
N LEU A 182 3.25 -7.62 8.34
CA LEU A 182 3.30 -8.67 9.34
C LEU A 182 4.68 -9.35 9.40
N GLY A 183 5.29 -9.62 8.25
CA GLY A 183 6.68 -10.12 8.20
C GLY A 183 7.70 -9.13 8.77
N LEU A 184 7.51 -7.83 8.54
CA LEU A 184 8.32 -6.79 9.18
C LEU A 184 8.13 -6.80 10.70
N ALA A 185 6.90 -6.86 11.19
CA ALA A 185 6.59 -6.91 12.62
C ALA A 185 7.21 -8.14 13.30
N GLU A 186 7.14 -9.30 12.66
CA GLU A 186 7.80 -10.54 13.13
C GLU A 186 9.32 -10.36 13.23
N SER A 187 9.96 -9.77 12.22
CA SER A 187 11.42 -9.56 12.20
C SER A 187 11.96 -8.70 13.36
N VAL A 188 11.09 -7.90 13.98
CA VAL A 188 11.42 -7.04 15.12
C VAL A 188 10.68 -7.43 16.41
N SER A 189 10.02 -8.59 16.43
CA SER A 189 9.25 -9.09 17.59
C SER A 189 8.16 -8.12 18.08
N GLN A 190 7.56 -7.35 17.18
CA GLN A 190 6.46 -6.43 17.51
C GLN A 190 5.10 -7.10 17.30
N SER A 191 4.26 -7.10 18.33
CA SER A 191 2.89 -7.62 18.23
C SER A 191 1.97 -6.64 17.48
N THR A 192 1.25 -7.13 16.46
CA THR A 192 0.30 -6.36 15.63
C THR A 192 -1.01 -7.14 15.38
N PRO A 193 -1.78 -7.48 16.43
CA PRO A 193 -2.93 -8.39 16.31
C PRO A 193 -4.06 -7.85 15.43
N ILE A 194 -4.31 -6.55 15.43
CA ILE A 194 -5.33 -5.93 14.58
C ILE A 194 -4.98 -6.09 13.09
N ALA A 195 -3.72 -5.85 12.72
CA ALA A 195 -3.26 -6.03 11.36
C ALA A 195 -3.33 -7.50 10.91
N ALA A 196 -3.06 -8.44 11.82
CA ALA A 196 -3.17 -9.86 11.54
C ALA A 196 -4.63 -10.27 11.24
N ALA A 197 -5.58 -9.82 12.05
CA ALA A 197 -7.01 -10.04 11.81
C ALA A 197 -7.46 -9.41 10.48
N ALA A 198 -7.06 -8.16 10.22
CA ALA A 198 -7.36 -7.48 8.96
C ALA A 198 -6.82 -8.28 7.76
N ASN A 199 -5.57 -8.74 7.80
CA ASN A 199 -4.97 -9.54 6.73
C ASN A 199 -5.79 -10.80 6.41
N GLU A 200 -6.34 -11.49 7.41
CA GLU A 200 -7.20 -12.66 7.17
C GLU A 200 -8.51 -12.26 6.47
N LEU A 201 -9.12 -11.13 6.83
CA LEU A 201 -10.31 -10.62 6.11
C LEU A 201 -10.00 -10.33 4.64
N TYR A 202 -8.84 -9.74 4.33
CA TYR A 202 -8.42 -9.54 2.95
C TYR A 202 -8.18 -10.87 2.21
N LYS A 203 -7.66 -11.91 2.87
CA LYS A 203 -7.55 -13.25 2.26
C LYS A 203 -8.93 -13.86 1.97
N VAL A 204 -9.88 -13.72 2.89
CA VAL A 204 -11.28 -14.15 2.68
C VAL A 204 -11.88 -13.41 1.49
N ALA A 205 -11.75 -12.09 1.39
CA ALA A 205 -12.24 -11.33 0.24
C ALA A 205 -11.59 -11.79 -1.08
N LYS A 206 -10.28 -12.08 -1.10
CA LYS A 206 -9.62 -12.68 -2.27
C LYS A 206 -10.25 -14.02 -2.66
N SER A 207 -10.60 -14.85 -1.69
CA SER A 207 -11.26 -16.15 -1.93
C SER A 207 -12.64 -16.00 -2.58
N TYR A 208 -13.26 -14.83 -2.49
CA TYR A 208 -14.53 -14.50 -3.14
C TYR A 208 -14.33 -13.93 -4.57
N GLY A 209 -13.11 -13.98 -5.11
CA GLY A 209 -12.80 -13.47 -6.45
C GLY A 209 -12.55 -11.96 -6.50
N LEU A 210 -12.51 -11.27 -5.36
CA LEU A 210 -12.42 -9.79 -5.29
C LEU A 210 -11.00 -9.27 -5.37
N SER A 211 -10.06 -10.04 -5.94
CA SER A 211 -8.63 -9.70 -5.94
C SER A 211 -8.32 -8.41 -6.70
N ASP A 212 -9.04 -8.16 -7.79
CA ASP A 212 -8.84 -7.02 -8.69
C ASP A 212 -9.81 -5.86 -8.43
N GLU A 213 -10.78 -6.05 -7.53
CA GLU A 213 -11.63 -4.98 -7.02
C GLU A 213 -10.83 -4.04 -6.11
N ASP A 214 -11.39 -2.86 -5.81
CA ASP A 214 -10.80 -1.97 -4.82
C ASP A 214 -10.68 -2.65 -3.45
N PHE A 215 -9.63 -2.34 -2.68
CA PHE A 215 -9.42 -2.90 -1.35
C PHE A 215 -10.58 -2.63 -0.36
N SER A 216 -11.43 -1.64 -0.62
CA SER A 216 -12.68 -1.45 0.14
C SER A 216 -13.68 -2.60 0.01
N ALA A 217 -13.51 -3.49 -0.98
CA ALA A 217 -14.27 -4.73 -1.11
C ALA A 217 -14.01 -5.73 0.04
N VAL A 218 -13.06 -5.45 0.95
CA VAL A 218 -12.88 -6.24 2.18
C VAL A 218 -14.14 -6.35 3.03
N ILE A 219 -15.06 -5.38 2.92
CA ILE A 219 -16.39 -5.45 3.57
C ILE A 219 -17.17 -6.72 3.19
N GLU A 220 -16.98 -7.25 1.99
CA GLU A 220 -17.65 -8.48 1.53
C GLU A 220 -17.21 -9.71 2.33
N ALA A 221 -15.98 -9.73 2.86
CA ALA A 221 -15.50 -10.83 3.71
C ALA A 221 -16.29 -10.94 5.02
N LEU A 222 -16.89 -9.84 5.48
CA LEU A 222 -17.62 -9.74 6.74
C LEU A 222 -19.13 -9.96 6.57
N LYS A 223 -19.65 -9.97 5.34
CA LYS A 223 -21.06 -10.26 5.10
C LYS A 223 -21.32 -11.74 5.38
N ALA A 224 -22.38 -12.02 6.13
CA ALA A 224 -22.86 -13.39 6.28
C ALA A 224 -23.16 -13.95 4.88
N LYS A 225 -22.63 -15.13 4.56
CA LYS A 225 -23.12 -15.86 3.39
C LYS A 225 -24.61 -16.09 3.62
N SER A 226 -25.45 -15.59 2.71
CA SER A 226 -26.81 -16.08 2.60
C SER A 226 -26.69 -17.60 2.49
N GLN A 227 -27.18 -18.33 3.49
CA GLN A 227 -27.58 -19.70 3.22
C GLN A 227 -28.77 -19.55 2.29
N ASP A 228 -28.52 -19.66 0.99
CA ASP A 228 -29.58 -20.01 0.06
C ASP A 228 -30.01 -21.42 0.50
N THR A 229 -30.97 -21.46 1.42
CA THR A 229 -31.76 -22.66 1.68
C THR A 229 -32.53 -22.94 0.40
N ALA A 230 -31.97 -23.84 -0.41
CA ALA A 230 -32.73 -24.63 -1.37
C ALA A 230 -33.65 -25.61 -0.64
#